data_AF-A0A0C3G8E4-F1
#
_entry.id   AF-A0A0C3G8E4-F1
#
_cell.length_a   1.000
_cell.length_b   1.000
_cell.length_c   1.000
_cell.angle_alpha   90.00
_cell.angle_beta   90.00
_cell.angle_gamma   90.00
#
_symmetry.space_group_name_H-M   'P 1'
#
loop_
_entity.id
_entity.type
_entity.pdbx_description
1 polymer ?
#
loop_
_entity_poly.entity_id
_entity_poly.type
_entity_poly.pdbx_seq_one_letter_code
_entity_poly.pdbx_strand_id
1 'polypeptide(L)' 'MLISNVLKWELTPLGLGFSIRSLSSGQYLTIEAGIYNGVPIVASPYPVSWTVQIDVHHQETVQ' A
#
# COMPACT_ATOMS: atom_id res chain seq x y z
N MET A 1 18.95 -4.70 -18.93
CA MET A 1 17.93 -3.79 -18.39
C MET A 1 17.71 -4.16 -16.93
N LEU A 2 18.30 -3.43 -15.98
CA LEU A 2 18.04 -3.67 -14.56
C LEU A 2 16.71 -3.00 -14.21
N ILE A 3 15.70 -3.78 -13.85
CA ILE A 3 14.41 -3.23 -13.44
C ILE A 3 14.59 -2.63 -12.04
N SER A 4 14.68 -1.30 -11.95
CA SER A 4 14.86 -0.61 -10.68
C SER A 4 13.67 -0.85 -9.73
N ASN A 5 13.94 -1.02 -8.43
CA ASN A 5 12.90 -1.25 -7.41
C ASN A 5 12.36 0.06 -6.81
N VAL A 6 12.77 1.21 -7.33
CA VAL A 6 12.54 2.53 -6.72
C VAL A 6 11.05 2.82 -6.50
N LEU A 7 10.19 2.32 -7.40
CA LEU A 7 8.73 2.51 -7.36
C LEU A 7 7.94 1.21 -7.19
N LYS A 8 8.60 0.13 -6.74
CA LYS A 8 7.92 -1.15 -6.55
C LYS A 8 7.47 -1.33 -5.10
N TRP A 9 6.26 -1.85 -4.96
CA TRP A 9 5.63 -2.16 -3.69
C TRP A 9 5.23 -3.64 -3.66
N GLU A 10 5.39 -4.25 -2.49
CA GLU A 10 4.98 -5.62 -2.23
C GLU A 10 3.78 -5.61 -1.29
N LEU A 11 2.78 -6.43 -1.63
CA LEU A 11 1.63 -6.70 -0.78
C LEU A 11 1.78 -8.10 -0.21
N THR A 12 1.78 -8.23 1.12
CA THR A 12 1.88 -9.53 1.81
C THR A 12 0.74 -9.67 2.81
N PRO A 13 0.05 -10.82 2.90
CA PRO A 13 -1.01 -11.04 3.88
C PRO A 13 -0.55 -10.71 5.31
N LEU A 14 -1.38 -9.95 6.04
CA LEU A 14 -1.16 -9.59 7.44
C LEU A 14 -2.51 -9.50 8.15
N GLY A 15 -2.82 -10.49 9.01
CA GLY A 15 -4.11 -10.55 9.70
C GLY A 15 -5.28 -10.68 8.70
N LEU A 16 -6.27 -9.79 8.81
CA LEU A 16 -7.45 -9.75 7.93
C LEU A 16 -7.22 -8.97 6.62
N GLY A 17 -6.01 -8.48 6.37
CA GLY A 17 -5.68 -7.62 5.25
C GLY A 17 -4.26 -7.85 4.75
N PHE A 18 -3.61 -6.79 4.26
CA PHE A 18 -2.26 -6.84 3.70
C PHE A 18 -1.37 -5.79 4.34
N SER A 19 -0.10 -6.15 4.55
CA SER A 19 0.97 -5.16 4.69
C SER A 19 1.40 -4.68 3.31
N ILE A 20 1.78 -3.41 3.20
CA ILE A 20 2.28 -2.80 1.96
C ILE A 20 3.70 -2.31 2.21
N ARG A 21 4.68 -2.93 1.56
CA ARG A 21 6.11 -2.69 1.78
C ARG A 21 6.77 -2.09 0.55
N SER A 22 7.57 -1.05 0.74
CA SER A 22 8.43 -0.50 -0.29
C SER A 22 9.60 -1.46 -0.57
N LEU A 23 9.77 -1.90 -1.81
CA LEU A 23 10.93 -2.73 -2.18
C LEU A 23 12.23 -1.92 -2.31
N SER A 24 12.16 -0.58 -2.27
CA SER A 24 13.33 0.28 -2.31
C SER A 24 13.90 0.56 -0.92
N SER A 25 13.04 0.82 0.07
CA SER A 25 13.47 1.14 1.45
C SER A 25 13.26 0.01 2.45
N GLY A 26 12.44 -0.98 2.13
CA GLY A 26 12.03 -2.03 3.05
C GLY A 26 11.01 -1.60 4.11
N GLN A 27 10.59 -0.33 4.10
CA GLN A 27 9.62 0.22 5.04
C GLN A 27 8.18 -0.06 4.59
N TYR A 28 7.27 -0.08 5.56
CA TYR A 28 5.85 -0.31 5.37
C TYR A 28 5.06 0.99 5.37
N LEU A 29 3.99 1.05 4.58
CA LEU A 29 2.99 2.11 4.73
C LEU A 29 2.24 1.90 6.04
N THR A 30 2.23 2.92 6.89
CA THR A 30 1.66 2.87 8.25
C THR A 30 1.00 4.20 8.65
N ILE A 31 0.39 4.20 9.84
CA ILE A 31 -0.15 5.37 10.54
C ILE A 31 0.39 5.35 11.98
N GLU A 32 1.09 6.41 12.40
CA GLU A 32 1.76 6.44 13.73
C GLU A 32 1.00 7.23 14.80
N ALA A 33 0.24 8.27 14.42
CA ALA A 33 -0.37 9.23 15.35
C ALA A 33 -1.85 8.94 15.70
N GLY A 34 -2.29 7.69 15.58
CA GLY A 34 -3.69 7.29 15.75
C GLY A 34 -4.55 7.53 14.49
N ILE A 35 -5.83 7.13 14.52
CA ILE A 35 -6.73 7.19 13.35
C ILE A 35 -7.63 8.41 13.46
N TYR A 36 -7.41 9.39 12.57
CA TYR A 36 -8.23 10.60 12.45
C TYR A 36 -8.26 11.09 11.00
N ASN A 37 -9.21 11.97 10.68
CA ASN A 37 -9.36 12.51 9.33
C ASN A 37 -8.12 13.32 8.93
N GLY A 38 -7.56 13.00 7.75
CA GLY A 38 -6.36 13.67 7.24
C GLY A 38 -5.05 13.20 7.88
N VAL A 39 -5.08 12.11 8.66
CA VAL A 39 -3.83 11.51 9.18
C VAL A 39 -2.92 11.10 8.02
N PRO A 40 -1.63 11.45 8.06
CA PRO A 40 -0.70 11.06 7.01
C PRO A 40 -0.42 9.55 7.06
N ILE A 41 -0.34 8.94 5.88
CA ILE A 41 0.26 7.63 5.71
C ILE A 41 1.76 7.84 5.56
N VAL A 42 2.54 7.21 6.42
CA VAL A 42 4.00 7.37 6.46
C VAL A 42 4.70 6.04 6.19
N ALA A 43 5.97 6.10 5.78
CA ALA A 43 6.82 4.93 5.70
C ALA A 43 7.51 4.71 7.06
N SER A 44 7.36 3.53 7.65
CA SER A 44 8.09 3.16 8.87
C SER A 44 8.43 1.67 8.93
N PRO A 45 9.27 1.24 9.89
CA PRO A 45 9.60 -0.18 10.07
C PRO A 45 8.42 -1.05 10.54
N TYR A 46 7.30 -0.46 10.95
CA TYR A 46 6.19 -1.17 11.60
C TYR A 46 5.02 -1.38 10.64
N PRO A 47 4.67 -2.65 10.30
CA PRO A 47 3.57 -2.91 9.39
C PRO A 47 2.22 -2.71 10.06
N VAL A 48 1.24 -2.24 9.28
CA VAL A 48 -0.18 -2.24 9.64
C VAL A 48 -0.98 -3.03 8.60
N SER A 49 -2.10 -3.62 9.04
CA SER A 49 -3.00 -4.37 8.16
C SER A 49 -3.95 -3.41 7.42
N TRP A 50 -3.84 -3.37 6.10
CA TRP A 50 -4.72 -2.59 5.23
C TRP A 50 -5.77 -3.48 4.57
N THR A 51 -7.02 -3.02 4.57
CA THR A 51 -8.05 -3.56 3.68
C THR A 51 -7.82 -3.00 2.28
N VAL A 52 -7.62 -3.88 1.31
CA VAL A 52 -7.42 -3.52 -0.10
C VAL A 52 -8.65 -3.95 -0.89
N GLN A 53 -9.22 -3.02 -1.66
CA GLN A 53 -10.31 -3.29 -2.59
C GLN A 53 -9.81 -3.07 -4.01
N ILE A 54 -10.09 -4.02 -4.89
CA ILE A 54 -9.86 -3.85 -6.32
C ILE A 54 -11.04 -3.06 -6.86
N ASP A 55 -10.77 -1.87 -7.36
CA ASP A 55 -11.77 -1.12 -8.11
C ASP A 55 -11.70 -1.55 -9.59
N VAL A 56 -12.71 -2.27 -10.03
CA VAL A 56 -12.86 -2.64 -11.43
C VAL A 56 -13.71 -1.57 -12.09
N HIS A 57 -13.10 -0.45 -12.46
CA HIS A 57 -13.78 0.51 -13.33
C HIS A 57 -14.06 -0.18 -14.68
N HIS A 58 -15.31 -0.59 -14.87
CA HIS A 58 -15.84 -1.08 -16.13
C HIS A 58 -15.72 0.07 -17.14
N GLN A 59 -14.84 -0.06 -18.13
CA GLN A 59 -14.85 0.88 -19.26
C GLN A 59 -16.13 0.60 -20.06
N GLU A 60 -17.16 1.43 -19.89
CA GLU A 60 -18.24 1.50 -20.88
C GLU A 60 -17.64 2.08 -22.17
N THR A 61 -17.44 1.22 -23.16
CA THR A 61 -17.27 1.65 -24.56
C THR A 61 -18.56 2.32 -25.00
N VAL A 62 -18.54 3.64 -25.09
CA VAL A 62 -19.56 4.41 -25.83
C VAL A 62 -19.40 4.07 -27.31
N GLN A 63 -20.38 3.38 -27.88
CA GLN A 63 -20.62 3.28 -29.34
C GLN A 63 -21.60 4.36 -29.77
#